data_AF-A0A2A5AXY9-F1
#
_entry.id   AF-A0A2A5AXY9-F1
#
_cell.length_a   1.000
_cell.length_b   1.000
_cell.length_c   1.000
_cell.angle_alpha   90.00
_cell.angle_beta   90.00
_cell.angle_gamma   90.00
#
_symmetry.space_group_name_H-M   'P 1'
#
loop_
_entity.id
_entity.type
_entity.pdbx_description
1 polymer ?
#
loop_
_entity_poly.entity_id
_entity_poly.type
_entity_poly.pdbx_seq_one_letter_code
_entity_poly.pdbx_strand_id
1 'polypeptide(L)'
;MSTVFNEDTQYLSIGGLPYVGGKIYIGVVDTDPVKNPVTIYGDRGLTTPIANPQPIDATGRASAKIWVDGKYSLQINDVDGAQVFQDLDRGENTNNIPIIGLSNVSGGNTITANASPVLTAYVDRALYPFKAQQTVTGPTTLNIDGVGAKPIVQNNDIPLGAGGIRTDDNVWVSYSAENDNFAIVNQKTNLVGYRSIASNDTLDANDLGFLIDCTNDLTLALTAAATLGAGFSFFVKANGGIVTIDPNGAQTIDGEATLELFDGQYAEITCDGTNFHTVMLPKSELRYRATSAATTVEPSDLGRLIDCTARTVLTLNSAATLGIGFFFWVKGNGGSVGINPNGSETIDGLATKAIASGSSTLIVCDGFNFHTATTATAAWPGQFFGLNTSNGADPDHDVNVALGQASSDDVLAANIVTMNLLTSAGKKIDASWVVGGNVGGLDTGTVANNSWYHIFLIMRTDTGVVDVLISLSPTSPTMPTGYDKKRRIGSVLTDGSANIIGYTQTGDEFLWDTPILDINVTFPPNTAVTRTLSIPTGINVLWSGVASLDDPSIAVTSYAYISPLTTDDDAAILTNSQVHCVFTGATSIATNSGSSPLEIRTNNSAQVRTRISLQDPALVFSMNTIGWVDTRGREF
;
A
#
# COMPACT_ATOMS: atom_id res chain seq x y z
N MET A 1 -28.64 -47.93 17.85
CA MET A 1 -28.93 -48.76 16.67
C MET A 1 -28.09 -50.01 16.77
N SER A 2 -28.59 -51.19 16.39
CA SER A 2 -27.79 -52.42 16.33
C SER A 2 -26.65 -52.23 15.32
N THR A 3 -25.43 -52.66 15.66
CA THR A 3 -24.26 -52.49 14.79
C THR A 3 -23.98 -53.77 14.01
N VAL A 4 -23.62 -53.61 12.74
CA VAL A 4 -23.17 -54.72 11.88
C VAL A 4 -21.74 -55.06 12.27
N PHE A 5 -21.46 -56.32 12.59
CA PHE A 5 -20.08 -56.80 12.51
C PHE A 5 -19.67 -56.81 11.03
N ASN A 6 -18.58 -56.14 10.67
CA ASN A 6 -18.15 -56.03 9.28
C ASN A 6 -17.73 -57.39 8.71
N GLU A 7 -18.67 -58.03 8.01
CA GLU A 7 -18.54 -59.35 7.38
C GLU A 7 -17.45 -59.43 6.29
N ASP A 8 -17.05 -58.29 5.74
CA ASP A 8 -16.02 -58.24 4.70
C ASP A 8 -14.59 -58.32 5.26
N THR A 9 -14.45 -58.18 6.59
CA THR A 9 -13.16 -58.25 7.28
C THR A 9 -12.55 -59.64 7.08
N GLN A 10 -11.37 -59.69 6.45
CA GLN A 10 -10.63 -60.91 6.20
C GLN A 10 -9.62 -61.16 7.32
N TYR A 11 -9.67 -62.36 7.91
CA TYR A 11 -8.76 -62.82 8.95
C TYR A 11 -7.70 -63.74 8.34
N LEU A 12 -6.50 -63.20 8.20
CA LEU A 12 -5.34 -63.84 7.58
C LEU A 12 -4.21 -64.03 8.58
N SER A 13 -3.43 -65.09 8.39
CA SER A 13 -2.15 -65.31 9.05
C SER A 13 -1.10 -64.28 8.65
N ILE A 14 0.00 -64.23 9.40
CA ILE A 14 1.13 -63.33 9.12
C ILE A 14 1.75 -63.57 7.73
N GLY A 15 1.51 -64.75 7.14
CA GLY A 15 1.90 -65.10 5.77
C GLY A 15 0.82 -64.87 4.71
N GLY A 16 -0.30 -64.21 5.05
CA GLY A 16 -1.39 -63.90 4.13
C GLY A 16 -2.35 -65.06 3.82
N LEU A 17 -2.20 -66.22 4.47
CA LEU A 17 -3.13 -67.35 4.32
C LEU A 17 -4.36 -67.17 5.22
N PRO A 18 -5.59 -67.42 4.72
CA PRO A 18 -6.80 -67.34 5.55
C PRO A 18 -6.80 -68.31 6.73
N TYR A 19 -7.30 -67.89 7.89
CA TYR A 19 -7.50 -68.74 9.07
C TYR A 19 -8.72 -69.68 8.89
N VAL A 20 -8.78 -70.43 7.79
CA VAL A 20 -9.90 -71.33 7.46
C VAL A 20 -10.14 -72.32 8.60
N GLY A 21 -11.37 -72.38 9.10
CA GLY A 21 -11.75 -73.26 10.21
C GLY A 21 -11.50 -72.69 11.61
N GLY A 22 -10.84 -71.53 11.72
CA GLY A 22 -10.72 -70.76 12.96
C GLY A 22 -12.07 -70.24 13.49
N LYS A 23 -12.05 -69.61 14.66
CA LYS A 23 -13.26 -69.20 15.41
C LYS A 23 -13.27 -67.70 15.73
N ILE A 24 -14.43 -67.07 15.52
CA ILE A 24 -14.75 -65.68 15.84
C ILE A 24 -15.61 -65.66 17.10
N TYR A 25 -15.07 -65.18 18.21
CA TYR A 25 -15.77 -65.01 19.48
C TYR A 25 -16.21 -63.56 19.66
N ILE A 26 -17.47 -63.37 20.03
CA ILE A 26 -18.02 -62.05 20.40
C ILE A 26 -18.48 -62.10 21.85
N GLY A 27 -18.03 -61.15 22.67
CA GLY A 27 -18.34 -61.13 24.09
C GLY A 27 -18.72 -59.76 24.62
N VAL A 28 -18.98 -59.73 25.92
CA VAL A 28 -19.25 -58.47 26.63
C VAL A 28 -18.06 -57.53 26.45
N VAL A 29 -18.32 -56.26 26.14
CA VAL A 29 -17.29 -55.22 26.01
C VAL A 29 -16.36 -55.21 27.22
N ASP A 30 -15.07 -54.96 26.99
CA ASP A 30 -13.99 -54.91 28.01
C ASP A 30 -13.74 -56.23 28.76
N THR A 31 -14.21 -57.38 28.25
CA THR A 31 -14.01 -58.70 28.87
C THR A 31 -13.56 -59.76 27.88
N ASP A 32 -12.94 -60.84 28.38
CA ASP A 32 -12.55 -62.01 27.58
C ASP A 32 -13.79 -62.62 26.88
N PRO A 33 -13.87 -62.55 25.53
CA PRO A 33 -15.06 -62.96 24.80
C PRO A 33 -15.22 -64.47 24.67
N VAL A 34 -14.16 -65.25 24.93
CA VAL A 34 -14.26 -66.71 25.00
C VAL A 34 -14.97 -67.14 26.28
N LYS A 35 -14.75 -66.40 27.38
CA LYS A 35 -15.36 -66.68 28.69
C LYS A 35 -16.72 -66.00 28.88
N ASN A 36 -16.95 -64.86 28.22
CA ASN A 36 -18.15 -64.04 28.38
C ASN A 36 -18.87 -63.83 27.03
N PRO A 37 -19.32 -64.90 26.35
CA PRO A 37 -19.96 -64.78 25.05
C PRO A 37 -21.32 -64.07 25.15
N VAL A 38 -21.63 -63.21 24.19
CA VAL A 38 -22.95 -62.58 24.05
C VAL A 38 -23.79 -63.32 23.00
N THR A 39 -25.10 -63.14 23.07
CA THR A 39 -25.99 -63.58 21.98
C THR A 39 -25.72 -62.74 20.74
N ILE A 40 -25.55 -63.40 19.61
CA ILE A 40 -25.35 -62.78 18.30
C ILE A 40 -26.45 -63.23 17.33
N TYR A 41 -26.73 -62.43 16.31
CA TYR A 41 -27.91 -62.62 15.44
C TYR A 41 -27.55 -62.63 13.96
N GLY A 42 -28.32 -63.38 13.17
CA GLY A 42 -28.17 -63.46 11.71
C GLY A 42 -28.87 -62.33 10.94
N ASP A 43 -29.72 -61.55 11.61
CA ASP A 43 -30.51 -60.47 11.02
C ASP A 43 -30.39 -59.15 11.77
N ARG A 44 -30.61 -58.04 11.06
CA ARG A 44 -30.54 -56.66 11.57
C ARG A 44 -31.49 -56.39 12.72
N GLY A 45 -32.64 -57.07 12.75
CA GLY A 45 -33.67 -56.89 13.77
C GLY A 45 -33.33 -57.55 15.10
N LEU A 46 -32.19 -58.26 15.20
CA LEU A 46 -31.78 -59.02 16.36
C LEU A 46 -32.84 -60.08 16.76
N THR A 47 -33.41 -60.77 15.78
CA THR A 47 -34.54 -61.71 16.00
C THR A 47 -34.18 -63.17 15.82
N THR A 48 -33.12 -63.48 15.08
CA THR A 48 -32.68 -64.84 14.73
C THR A 48 -31.29 -65.09 15.34
N PRO A 49 -31.21 -65.67 16.55
CA PRO A 49 -29.93 -65.98 17.19
C PRO A 49 -29.12 -66.99 16.37
N ILE A 50 -27.81 -66.80 16.29
CA ILE A 50 -26.85 -67.72 15.69
C ILE A 50 -25.79 -68.12 16.71
N ALA A 51 -25.11 -69.25 16.48
CA ALA A 51 -24.15 -69.80 17.44
C ALA A 51 -22.92 -68.88 17.65
N ASN A 52 -22.42 -68.76 18.87
CA ASN A 52 -21.18 -68.05 19.17
C ASN A 52 -20.20 -69.04 19.82
N PRO A 53 -19.02 -69.31 19.25
CA PRO A 53 -18.35 -68.60 18.14
C PRO A 53 -18.81 -68.98 16.73
N GLN A 54 -18.56 -68.09 15.76
CA GLN A 54 -18.76 -68.33 14.33
C GLN A 54 -17.48 -68.86 13.65
N PRO A 55 -17.54 -69.84 12.74
CA PRO A 55 -16.37 -70.33 12.02
C PRO A 55 -15.92 -69.37 10.91
N ILE A 56 -14.64 -69.42 10.58
CA ILE A 56 -14.03 -68.70 9.46
C ILE A 56 -14.03 -69.58 8.20
N ASP A 57 -14.54 -69.06 7.08
CA ASP A 57 -14.66 -69.77 5.81
C ASP A 57 -13.36 -69.81 4.99
N ALA A 58 -13.42 -70.43 3.80
CA ALA A 58 -12.27 -70.57 2.90
C ALA A 58 -11.73 -69.23 2.36
N THR A 59 -12.51 -68.15 2.47
CA THR A 59 -12.09 -66.80 2.08
C THR A 59 -11.49 -66.02 3.25
N GLY A 60 -11.48 -66.56 4.47
CA GLY A 60 -10.97 -65.88 5.66
C GLY A 60 -12.00 -64.99 6.34
N ARG A 61 -13.30 -65.14 6.05
CA ARG A 61 -14.37 -64.30 6.61
C ARG A 61 -15.30 -65.10 7.50
N ALA A 62 -16.17 -64.42 8.23
CA ALA A 62 -17.23 -65.08 8.99
C ALA A 62 -18.16 -65.88 8.06
N SER A 63 -18.49 -67.12 8.43
CA SER A 63 -19.39 -67.97 7.63
C SER A 63 -20.83 -67.47 7.53
N ALA A 64 -21.22 -66.53 8.39
CA ALA A 64 -22.54 -65.91 8.42
C ALA A 64 -22.42 -64.42 8.76
N LYS A 65 -23.44 -63.65 8.37
CA LYS A 65 -23.63 -62.27 8.85
C LYS A 65 -23.85 -62.27 10.36
N ILE A 66 -23.16 -61.37 11.05
CA ILE A 66 -23.27 -61.25 12.50
C ILE A 66 -23.76 -59.85 12.87
N TRP A 67 -24.83 -59.80 13.66
CA TRP A 67 -25.39 -58.59 14.23
C TRP A 67 -25.31 -58.66 15.76
N VAL A 68 -24.85 -57.56 16.35
CA VAL A 68 -24.62 -57.43 17.80
C VAL A 68 -25.26 -56.14 18.28
N ASP A 69 -25.80 -56.15 19.50
CA ASP A 69 -26.33 -54.95 20.13
C ASP A 69 -25.22 -54.16 20.82
N GLY A 70 -25.12 -52.86 20.52
CA GLY A 70 -24.16 -51.95 21.12
C GLY A 70 -22.68 -52.33 20.92
N LYS A 71 -21.87 -52.07 21.95
CA LYS A 71 -20.43 -52.39 22.00
C LYS A 71 -20.17 -53.84 22.40
N TYR A 72 -19.05 -54.40 21.92
CA TYR A 72 -18.66 -55.79 22.16
C TYR A 72 -17.14 -56.00 22.13
N SER A 73 -16.68 -57.08 22.77
CA SER A 73 -15.33 -57.61 22.62
C SER A 73 -15.28 -58.65 21.49
N LEU A 74 -14.18 -58.69 20.74
CA LEU A 74 -13.94 -59.59 19.62
C LEU A 74 -12.62 -60.35 19.84
N GLN A 75 -12.64 -61.66 19.65
CA GLN A 75 -11.41 -62.47 19.60
C GLN A 75 -11.45 -63.46 18.45
N ILE A 76 -10.31 -63.62 17.77
CA ILE A 76 -10.11 -64.60 16.72
C ILE A 76 -9.13 -65.66 17.21
N ASN A 77 -9.52 -66.91 17.09
CA ASN A 77 -8.63 -68.06 17.27
C ASN A 77 -8.41 -68.76 15.94
N ASP A 78 -7.22 -69.30 15.72
CA ASP A 78 -6.92 -70.17 14.57
C ASP A 78 -7.58 -71.56 14.69
N VAL A 79 -7.32 -72.42 13.70
CA VAL A 79 -7.92 -73.77 13.64
C VAL A 79 -7.46 -74.68 14.79
N ASP A 80 -6.27 -74.42 15.35
CA ASP A 80 -5.70 -75.17 16.47
C ASP A 80 -6.16 -74.59 17.84
N GLY A 81 -6.94 -73.51 17.81
CA GLY A 81 -7.53 -72.87 18.99
C GLY A 81 -6.64 -71.81 19.64
N ALA A 82 -5.51 -71.45 19.03
CA ALA A 82 -4.64 -70.40 19.54
C ALA A 82 -5.22 -69.01 19.22
N GLN A 83 -5.17 -68.09 20.19
CA GLN A 83 -5.60 -66.70 19.98
C GLN A 83 -4.65 -65.98 19.05
N VAL A 84 -5.18 -65.43 17.95
CA VAL A 84 -4.42 -64.68 16.94
C VAL A 84 -4.76 -63.20 16.91
N PHE A 85 -5.93 -62.81 17.42
CA PHE A 85 -6.34 -61.40 17.50
C PHE A 85 -7.34 -61.20 18.65
N GLN A 86 -7.27 -60.05 19.32
CA GLN A 86 -8.29 -59.63 20.27
C GLN A 86 -8.42 -58.10 20.26
N ASP A 87 -9.66 -57.64 20.38
CA ASP A 87 -10.04 -56.24 20.54
C ASP A 87 -11.24 -56.18 21.48
N LEU A 88 -11.12 -55.47 22.60
CA LEU A 88 -12.11 -55.52 23.68
C LEU A 88 -13.19 -54.42 23.56
N ASP A 89 -13.03 -53.47 22.65
CA ASP A 89 -13.90 -52.29 22.58
C ASP A 89 -14.36 -51.95 21.15
N ARG A 90 -15.10 -52.87 20.52
CA ARG A 90 -15.69 -52.68 19.19
C ARG A 90 -17.15 -52.25 19.28
N GLY A 91 -17.67 -51.62 18.23
CA GLY A 91 -19.08 -51.20 18.13
C GLY A 91 -19.34 -49.74 18.55
N GLU A 92 -20.61 -49.32 18.54
CA GLU A 92 -21.06 -47.96 18.88
C GLU A 92 -21.90 -47.95 20.17
N ASN A 93 -21.78 -46.88 20.97
CA ASN A 93 -22.55 -46.69 22.21
C ASN A 93 -24.03 -46.34 21.94
N THR A 94 -24.95 -46.87 22.75
CA THR A 94 -26.41 -46.63 22.66
C THR A 94 -26.92 -45.53 23.62
N ASN A 95 -26.30 -44.34 23.66
CA ASN A 95 -26.74 -43.26 24.56
C ASN A 95 -27.57 -42.20 23.82
N ASN A 96 -28.90 -42.37 23.78
CA ASN A 96 -29.82 -41.33 23.29
C ASN A 96 -30.21 -40.41 24.47
N ILE A 97 -29.49 -39.31 24.67
CA ILE A 97 -29.80 -38.29 25.68
C ILE A 97 -31.12 -37.60 25.27
N PRO A 98 -32.20 -37.63 26.08
CA PRO A 98 -33.47 -37.02 25.70
C PRO A 98 -33.37 -35.48 25.74
N ILE A 99 -33.91 -34.83 24.71
CA ILE A 99 -34.11 -33.38 24.64
C ILE A 99 -35.60 -33.11 24.86
N ILE A 100 -35.92 -32.36 25.91
CA ILE A 100 -37.30 -32.04 26.33
C ILE A 100 -37.52 -30.54 26.16
N GLY A 101 -38.22 -30.16 25.09
CA GLY A 101 -38.48 -28.76 24.78
C GLY A 101 -39.38 -28.08 25.81
N LEU A 102 -39.00 -26.86 26.21
CA LEU A 102 -39.79 -26.04 27.11
C LEU A 102 -40.56 -24.94 26.37
N SER A 103 -41.73 -24.62 26.89
CA SER A 103 -42.66 -23.62 26.38
C SER A 103 -43.18 -22.75 27.53
N ASN A 104 -43.90 -21.66 27.23
CA ASN A 104 -44.43 -20.71 28.23
C ASN A 104 -43.39 -20.23 29.26
N VAL A 105 -42.16 -19.99 28.78
CA VAL A 105 -41.05 -19.54 29.63
C VAL A 105 -41.34 -18.14 30.14
N SER A 106 -41.14 -17.89 31.44
CA SER A 106 -41.35 -16.58 32.07
C SER A 106 -40.40 -16.37 33.25
N GLY A 107 -40.08 -15.11 33.56
CA GLY A 107 -39.22 -14.70 34.68
C GLY A 107 -37.75 -14.45 34.31
N GLY A 108 -37.02 -13.83 35.25
CA GLY A 108 -35.57 -13.58 35.20
C GLY A 108 -34.81 -14.50 36.15
N ASN A 109 -34.56 -14.07 37.39
CA ASN A 109 -33.87 -14.91 38.40
C ASN A 109 -34.72 -16.11 38.90
N THR A 110 -36.03 -16.10 38.63
CA THR A 110 -36.94 -17.21 38.94
C THR A 110 -37.66 -17.61 37.66
N ILE A 111 -37.05 -18.50 36.90
CA ILE A 111 -37.57 -18.95 35.61
C ILE A 111 -38.62 -20.04 35.83
N THR A 112 -39.76 -19.88 35.17
CA THR A 112 -40.83 -20.88 35.10
C THR A 112 -41.06 -21.29 33.66
N ALA A 113 -41.37 -22.56 33.41
CA ALA A 113 -41.65 -23.07 32.08
C ALA A 113 -42.56 -24.32 32.11
N ASN A 114 -43.08 -24.70 30.96
CA ASN A 114 -43.88 -25.91 30.75
C ASN A 114 -43.21 -26.87 29.77
N ALA A 115 -43.12 -28.15 30.11
CA ALA A 115 -42.64 -29.17 29.18
C ALA A 115 -43.79 -29.83 28.41
N SER A 116 -43.45 -30.45 27.28
CA SER A 116 -44.35 -31.35 26.55
C SER A 116 -43.63 -32.66 26.26
N PRO A 117 -44.07 -33.81 26.82
CA PRO A 117 -45.16 -33.96 27.80
C PRO A 117 -44.84 -33.31 29.17
N VAL A 118 -45.89 -33.04 29.96
CA VAL A 118 -45.79 -32.47 31.31
C VAL A 118 -44.93 -33.37 32.20
N LEU A 119 -43.97 -32.78 32.91
CA LEU A 119 -43.09 -33.52 33.81
C LEU A 119 -43.75 -33.78 35.17
N THR A 120 -43.55 -34.99 35.68
CA THR A 120 -43.83 -35.34 37.09
C THR A 120 -42.55 -35.41 37.94
N ALA A 121 -41.38 -35.48 37.30
CA ALA A 121 -40.04 -35.44 37.88
C ALA A 121 -39.01 -35.01 36.82
N TYR A 122 -37.88 -34.46 37.26
CA TYR A 122 -36.75 -34.21 36.35
C TYR A 122 -36.03 -35.51 36.00
N VAL A 123 -35.56 -35.61 34.76
CA VAL A 123 -34.86 -36.79 34.24
C VAL A 123 -33.37 -36.52 34.26
N ASP A 124 -32.61 -37.40 34.91
CA ASP A 124 -31.16 -37.25 35.03
C ASP A 124 -30.51 -37.18 33.64
N ARG A 125 -29.57 -36.24 33.48
CA ARG A 125 -28.81 -35.97 32.25
C ARG A 125 -29.65 -35.54 31.04
N ALA A 126 -30.96 -35.32 31.19
CA ALA A 126 -31.82 -34.82 30.12
C ALA A 126 -31.53 -33.34 29.83
N LEU A 127 -31.66 -32.95 28.56
CA LEU A 127 -31.46 -31.60 28.09
C LEU A 127 -32.79 -30.85 27.98
N TYR A 128 -32.85 -29.65 28.54
CA TYR A 128 -34.04 -28.79 28.56
C TYR A 128 -33.74 -27.45 27.87
N PRO A 129 -33.97 -27.35 26.55
CA PRO A 129 -33.81 -26.08 25.84
C PRO A 129 -34.99 -25.14 26.09
N PHE A 130 -34.68 -23.85 26.26
CA PHE A 130 -35.68 -22.79 26.38
C PHE A 130 -35.14 -21.45 25.86
N LYS A 131 -36.05 -20.52 25.51
CA LYS A 131 -35.67 -19.15 25.14
C LYS A 131 -35.96 -18.21 26.31
N ALA A 132 -34.92 -17.55 26.82
CA ALA A 132 -35.01 -16.67 27.99
C ALA A 132 -35.81 -15.40 27.68
N GLN A 133 -36.67 -14.97 28.62
CA GLN A 133 -37.51 -13.78 28.46
C GLN A 133 -36.94 -12.52 29.12
N GLN A 134 -36.03 -12.67 30.08
CA GLN A 134 -35.41 -11.57 30.81
C GLN A 134 -33.94 -11.89 31.10
N THR A 135 -33.11 -10.86 31.12
CA THR A 135 -31.74 -10.96 31.61
C THR A 135 -31.72 -11.21 33.12
N VAL A 136 -30.96 -12.22 33.56
CA VAL A 136 -30.77 -12.52 34.98
C VAL A 136 -29.81 -11.53 35.62
N THR A 137 -30.07 -11.16 36.86
CA THR A 137 -29.26 -10.20 37.63
C THR A 137 -28.57 -10.83 38.84
N GLY A 138 -28.67 -12.15 39.00
CA GLY A 138 -28.06 -12.89 40.09
C GLY A 138 -28.41 -14.39 40.06
N PRO A 139 -28.23 -15.10 41.19
CA PRO A 139 -28.53 -16.53 41.29
C PRO A 139 -29.92 -16.87 40.76
N THR A 140 -29.98 -17.83 39.84
CA THR A 140 -31.19 -18.13 39.06
C THR A 140 -31.68 -19.55 39.33
N THR A 141 -33.01 -19.72 39.32
CA THR A 141 -33.66 -21.03 39.43
C THR A 141 -34.55 -21.31 38.22
N LEU A 142 -34.74 -22.60 37.91
CA LEU A 142 -35.71 -23.08 36.92
C LEU A 142 -36.72 -24.00 37.58
N ASN A 143 -38.01 -23.74 37.35
CA ASN A 143 -39.11 -24.60 37.76
C ASN A 143 -39.96 -24.99 36.54
N ILE A 144 -39.96 -26.28 36.18
CA ILE A 144 -40.71 -26.79 35.03
C ILE A 144 -41.94 -27.52 35.54
N ASP A 145 -43.12 -27.17 35.01
CA ASP A 145 -44.42 -27.78 35.34
C ASP A 145 -44.77 -27.84 36.84
N GLY A 146 -44.12 -27.02 37.67
CA GLY A 146 -44.33 -27.01 39.12
C GLY A 146 -43.69 -28.19 39.87
N VAL A 147 -42.82 -28.98 39.22
CA VAL A 147 -42.10 -30.12 39.82
C VAL A 147 -41.20 -29.68 41.00
N GLY A 148 -40.73 -28.43 40.99
CA GLY A 148 -39.94 -27.82 42.06
C GLY A 148 -38.78 -27.01 41.50
N ALA A 149 -38.56 -25.79 42.03
CA ALA A 149 -37.49 -24.91 41.55
C ALA A 149 -36.11 -25.48 41.92
N LYS A 150 -35.22 -25.59 40.94
CA LYS A 150 -33.82 -26.02 41.12
C LYS A 150 -32.87 -24.92 40.65
N PRO A 151 -31.70 -24.76 41.29
CA PRO A 151 -30.73 -23.76 40.89
C PRO A 151 -30.20 -24.09 39.49
N ILE A 152 -29.98 -23.06 38.69
CA ILE A 152 -29.20 -23.16 37.46
C ILE A 152 -27.76 -22.76 37.80
N VAL A 153 -26.83 -23.66 37.52
CA VAL A 153 -25.41 -23.55 37.88
C VAL A 153 -24.53 -23.59 36.64
N GLN A 154 -23.37 -22.96 36.73
CA GLN A 154 -22.28 -23.03 35.76
C GLN A 154 -21.22 -24.06 36.17
N ASN A 155 -20.08 -24.07 35.46
CA ASN A 155 -18.95 -24.97 35.72
C ASN A 155 -18.66 -25.10 37.23
N ASN A 156 -18.50 -26.35 37.69
CA ASN A 156 -18.23 -26.72 39.09
C ASN A 156 -19.33 -26.32 40.09
N ASP A 157 -20.61 -26.41 39.69
CA ASP A 157 -21.78 -26.15 40.53
C ASP A 157 -21.88 -24.73 41.09
N ILE A 158 -21.18 -23.78 40.46
CA ILE A 158 -21.20 -22.38 40.88
C ILE A 158 -22.56 -21.77 40.47
N PRO A 159 -23.24 -21.01 41.34
CA PRO A 159 -24.47 -20.29 40.95
C PRO A 159 -24.23 -19.33 39.78
N LEU A 160 -25.21 -19.17 38.89
CA LEU A 160 -25.15 -18.14 37.85
C LEU A 160 -25.06 -16.73 38.44
N GLY A 161 -24.15 -15.92 37.90
CA GLY A 161 -24.06 -14.49 38.17
C GLY A 161 -24.95 -13.64 37.26
N ALA A 162 -24.98 -12.33 37.49
CA ALA A 162 -25.67 -11.37 36.63
C ALA A 162 -25.20 -11.51 35.16
N GLY A 163 -26.14 -11.46 34.22
CA GLY A 163 -25.85 -11.60 32.79
C GLY A 163 -25.53 -13.02 32.31
N GLY A 164 -25.55 -14.03 33.19
CA GLY A 164 -25.30 -15.44 32.82
C GLY A 164 -26.34 -16.05 31.88
N ILE A 165 -27.54 -15.44 31.81
CA ILE A 165 -28.59 -15.65 30.81
C ILE A 165 -29.14 -14.26 30.45
N ARG A 166 -29.20 -13.91 29.16
CA ARG A 166 -29.77 -12.63 28.68
C ARG A 166 -31.15 -12.82 28.05
N THR A 167 -31.94 -11.75 27.98
CA THR A 167 -33.17 -11.73 27.18
C THR A 167 -32.89 -12.26 25.77
N ASP A 168 -33.79 -13.10 25.26
CA ASP A 168 -33.73 -13.77 23.96
C ASP A 168 -32.62 -14.83 23.78
N ASP A 169 -31.80 -15.13 24.79
CA ASP A 169 -30.83 -16.23 24.69
C ASP A 169 -31.56 -17.57 24.53
N ASN A 170 -31.06 -18.40 23.62
CA ASN A 170 -31.40 -19.81 23.55
C ASN A 170 -30.55 -20.55 24.57
N VAL A 171 -31.15 -20.97 25.68
CA VAL A 171 -30.47 -21.61 26.81
C VAL A 171 -30.73 -23.11 26.77
N TRP A 172 -29.70 -23.89 27.05
CA TRP A 172 -29.77 -25.33 27.23
C TRP A 172 -29.23 -25.66 28.62
N VAL A 173 -30.03 -26.38 29.40
CA VAL A 173 -29.61 -26.89 30.71
C VAL A 173 -29.74 -28.40 30.77
N SER A 174 -28.85 -29.06 31.52
CA SER A 174 -28.93 -30.48 31.85
C SER A 174 -29.28 -30.64 33.32
N TYR A 175 -30.24 -31.50 33.65
CA TYR A 175 -30.49 -31.83 35.06
C TYR A 175 -29.45 -32.83 35.58
N SER A 176 -28.97 -32.63 36.81
CA SER A 176 -28.17 -33.59 37.58
C SER A 176 -28.97 -34.06 38.79
N ALA A 177 -29.28 -35.34 38.85
CA ALA A 177 -29.94 -35.94 40.02
C ALA A 177 -28.99 -36.04 41.23
N GLU A 178 -27.67 -36.08 40.99
CA GLU A 178 -26.65 -36.15 42.04
C GLU A 178 -26.54 -34.84 42.82
N ASN A 179 -26.54 -33.72 42.10
CA ASN A 179 -26.32 -32.39 42.68
C ASN A 179 -27.63 -31.60 42.85
N ASP A 180 -28.74 -32.18 42.40
CA ASP A 180 -30.09 -31.62 42.42
C ASP A 180 -30.17 -30.20 41.81
N ASN A 181 -29.51 -30.02 40.66
CA ASN A 181 -29.37 -28.74 39.98
C ASN A 181 -29.45 -28.86 38.45
N PHE A 182 -29.56 -27.73 37.78
CA PHE A 182 -29.50 -27.61 36.33
C PHE A 182 -28.16 -27.02 35.91
N ALA A 183 -27.29 -27.81 35.30
CA ALA A 183 -26.04 -27.31 34.72
C ALA A 183 -26.30 -26.69 33.33
N ILE A 184 -25.91 -25.44 33.11
CA ILE A 184 -26.00 -24.83 31.78
C ILE A 184 -24.96 -25.46 30.84
N VAL A 185 -25.40 -25.98 29.69
CA VAL A 185 -24.56 -26.77 28.76
C VAL A 185 -24.12 -25.99 27.52
N ASN A 186 -24.81 -24.91 27.17
CA ASN A 186 -24.44 -24.05 26.05
C ASN A 186 -24.06 -22.65 26.51
N GLN A 187 -23.34 -22.55 27.64
CA GLN A 187 -22.73 -21.29 28.02
C GLN A 187 -22.00 -20.72 26.80
N LYS A 188 -22.29 -19.46 26.48
CA LYS A 188 -21.46 -18.67 25.57
C LYS A 188 -20.10 -18.53 26.26
N THR A 189 -19.24 -19.54 26.15
CA THR A 189 -17.93 -19.62 26.78
C THR A 189 -16.89 -18.73 26.09
N ASN A 190 -17.28 -17.83 25.18
CA ASN A 190 -16.39 -16.92 24.45
C ASN A 190 -17.02 -15.59 24.04
N LEU A 191 -17.97 -15.05 24.81
CA LEU A 191 -18.52 -13.72 24.54
C LEU A 191 -18.38 -12.84 25.77
N VAL A 192 -17.32 -12.04 25.77
CA VAL A 192 -17.17 -10.77 26.49
C VAL A 192 -18.56 -10.15 26.69
N GLY A 193 -19.00 -9.99 27.93
CA GLY A 193 -20.37 -9.53 28.19
C GLY A 193 -20.61 -8.14 27.61
N TYR A 194 -21.62 -7.91 26.78
CA TYR A 194 -21.78 -6.61 26.11
C TYR A 194 -22.72 -5.68 26.88
N ARG A 195 -22.30 -4.43 27.14
CA ARG A 195 -23.15 -3.35 27.64
C ARG A 195 -22.92 -2.10 26.80
N SER A 196 -23.98 -1.53 26.25
CA SER A 196 -23.91 -0.24 25.54
C SER A 196 -24.49 0.86 26.43
N ILE A 197 -23.76 1.97 26.55
CA ILE A 197 -24.09 3.07 27.45
C ILE A 197 -23.86 4.41 26.76
N ALA A 198 -24.68 5.40 27.09
CA ALA A 198 -24.70 6.71 26.44
C ALA A 198 -24.58 7.89 27.43
N SER A 199 -24.34 7.59 28.71
CA SER A 199 -24.21 8.53 29.82
C SER A 199 -23.22 7.99 30.85
N ASN A 200 -22.72 8.84 31.75
CA ASN A 200 -21.81 8.45 32.82
C ASN A 200 -22.34 7.22 33.58
N ASP A 201 -21.45 6.28 33.87
CA ASP A 201 -21.74 5.00 34.53
C ASP A 201 -20.66 4.69 35.56
N THR A 202 -20.96 3.81 36.53
CA THR A 202 -19.99 3.30 37.50
C THR A 202 -19.81 1.81 37.29
N LEU A 203 -18.60 1.38 36.97
CA LEU A 203 -18.30 -0.03 36.78
C LEU A 203 -18.01 -0.72 38.12
N ASP A 204 -18.60 -1.90 38.32
CA ASP A 204 -18.46 -2.70 39.53
C ASP A 204 -18.06 -4.14 39.24
N ALA A 205 -18.02 -4.99 40.27
CA ALA A 205 -17.56 -6.38 40.15
C ALA A 205 -18.40 -7.24 39.16
N ASN A 206 -19.61 -6.81 38.80
CA ASN A 206 -20.46 -7.50 37.83
C ASN A 206 -19.98 -7.31 36.38
N ASP A 207 -19.07 -6.37 36.14
CA ASP A 207 -18.59 -6.00 34.81
C ASP A 207 -17.33 -6.76 34.38
N LEU A 208 -16.94 -7.77 35.17
CA LEU A 208 -15.79 -8.61 34.89
C LEU A 208 -15.91 -9.27 33.51
N GLY A 209 -14.97 -8.95 32.62
CA GLY A 209 -14.88 -9.46 31.26
C GLY A 209 -15.93 -8.89 30.32
N PHE A 210 -16.58 -7.76 30.65
CA PHE A 210 -17.57 -7.12 29.78
C PHE A 210 -16.91 -6.17 28.76
N LEU A 211 -17.50 -6.01 27.57
CA LEU A 211 -17.28 -4.91 26.63
C LEU A 211 -18.32 -3.83 26.92
N ILE A 212 -17.82 -2.67 27.33
CA ILE A 212 -18.57 -1.45 27.54
C ILE A 212 -18.46 -0.59 26.27
N ASP A 213 -19.52 -0.56 25.46
CA ASP A 213 -19.61 0.26 24.23
C ASP A 213 -20.25 1.61 24.54
N CYS A 214 -19.42 2.64 24.67
CA CYS A 214 -19.81 3.99 25.03
C CYS A 214 -20.16 4.79 23.78
N THR A 215 -21.42 5.21 23.63
CA THR A 215 -21.91 5.82 22.38
C THR A 215 -21.90 7.34 22.36
N ASN A 216 -21.34 8.01 23.37
CA ASN A 216 -21.30 9.47 23.57
C ASN A 216 -20.05 9.85 24.39
N ASP A 217 -19.80 11.16 24.53
CA ASP A 217 -18.89 11.70 25.54
C ASP A 217 -19.41 11.35 26.95
N LEU A 218 -18.61 10.64 27.76
CA LEU A 218 -19.00 10.23 29.11
C LEU A 218 -17.80 9.86 30.00
N THR A 219 -18.06 9.74 31.31
CA THR A 219 -17.11 9.24 32.31
C THR A 219 -17.54 7.87 32.84
N LEU A 220 -16.62 6.90 32.83
CA LEU A 220 -16.73 5.62 33.53
C LEU A 220 -15.96 5.70 34.84
N ALA A 221 -16.70 5.91 35.93
CA ALA A 221 -16.12 5.78 37.26
C ALA A 221 -15.87 4.31 37.58
N LEU A 222 -14.77 3.98 38.23
CA LEU A 222 -14.47 2.62 38.65
C LEU A 222 -14.71 2.47 40.15
N THR A 223 -15.33 1.36 40.56
CA THR A 223 -15.34 0.95 41.97
C THR A 223 -13.90 0.76 42.45
N ALA A 224 -13.63 1.02 43.74
CA ALA A 224 -12.27 0.98 44.27
C ALA A 224 -11.54 -0.35 43.95
N ALA A 225 -10.30 -0.27 43.44
CA ALA A 225 -9.52 -1.44 43.02
C ALA A 225 -9.39 -2.53 44.10
N ALA A 226 -9.29 -2.13 45.38
CA ALA A 226 -9.24 -3.05 46.52
C ALA A 226 -10.55 -3.85 46.70
N THR A 227 -11.68 -3.28 46.29
CA THR A 227 -13.00 -3.94 46.32
C THR A 227 -13.19 -4.83 45.09
N LEU A 228 -12.72 -4.41 43.92
CA LEU A 228 -12.78 -5.20 42.68
C LEU A 228 -11.81 -6.40 42.70
N GLY A 229 -10.68 -6.25 43.40
CA GLY A 229 -9.68 -7.30 43.56
C GLY A 229 -8.74 -7.44 42.37
N ALA A 230 -7.59 -8.07 42.61
CA ALA A 230 -6.63 -8.39 41.57
C ALA A 230 -7.24 -9.39 40.56
N GLY A 231 -7.07 -9.12 39.27
CA GLY A 231 -7.63 -9.94 38.19
C GLY A 231 -9.01 -9.48 37.70
N PHE A 232 -9.59 -8.44 38.29
CA PHE A 232 -10.73 -7.77 37.66
C PHE A 232 -10.28 -7.14 36.32
N SER A 233 -11.05 -7.36 35.26
CA SER A 233 -10.79 -6.81 33.93
C SER A 233 -12.08 -6.50 33.19
N PHE A 234 -12.05 -5.53 32.29
CA PHE A 234 -13.14 -5.26 31.34
C PHE A 234 -12.57 -4.64 30.07
N PHE A 235 -13.33 -4.71 28.99
CA PHE A 235 -13.06 -4.05 27.73
C PHE A 235 -13.93 -2.80 27.60
N VAL A 236 -13.38 -1.73 27.04
CA VAL A 236 -14.12 -0.49 26.77
C VAL A 236 -13.86 -0.03 25.35
N LYS A 237 -14.92 0.45 24.71
CA LYS A 237 -14.90 1.04 23.37
C LYS A 237 -15.56 2.41 23.40
N ALA A 238 -14.81 3.42 22.97
CA ALA A 238 -15.35 4.75 22.67
C ALA A 238 -15.96 4.72 21.25
N ASN A 239 -17.26 4.98 21.13
CA ASN A 239 -18.06 4.78 19.92
C ASN A 239 -19.11 5.89 19.72
N GLY A 240 -18.69 7.14 19.87
CA GLY A 240 -19.53 8.32 19.72
C GLY A 240 -19.04 9.55 20.49
N GLY A 241 -17.86 9.46 21.12
CA GLY A 241 -17.29 10.54 21.92
C GLY A 241 -16.04 10.15 22.71
N ILE A 242 -15.48 11.09 23.47
CA ILE A 242 -14.39 10.85 24.42
C ILE A 242 -14.94 10.17 25.68
N VAL A 243 -14.33 9.06 26.06
CA VAL A 243 -14.66 8.30 27.27
C VAL A 243 -13.55 8.49 28.29
N THR A 244 -13.84 9.12 29.42
CA THR A 244 -12.90 9.25 30.54
C THR A 244 -13.06 8.07 31.48
N ILE A 245 -12.00 7.30 31.71
CA ILE A 245 -11.93 6.26 32.74
C ILE A 245 -11.38 6.89 34.02
N ASP A 246 -12.16 6.80 35.10
CA ASP A 246 -11.91 7.51 36.36
C ASP A 246 -11.84 6.53 37.55
N PRO A 247 -10.64 6.06 37.92
CA PRO A 247 -10.40 5.31 39.16
C PRO A 247 -10.94 6.00 40.43
N ASN A 248 -11.36 5.22 41.43
CA ASN A 248 -11.92 5.80 42.65
C ASN A 248 -10.88 6.55 43.48
N GLY A 249 -11.14 7.84 43.75
CA GLY A 249 -10.40 8.60 44.77
C GLY A 249 -8.96 8.90 44.38
N ALA A 250 -7.98 8.39 45.14
CA ALA A 250 -6.55 8.63 44.92
C ALA A 250 -5.84 7.49 44.14
N GLN A 251 -6.61 6.56 43.57
CA GLN A 251 -6.10 5.47 42.77
C GLN A 251 -5.70 5.95 41.38
N THR A 252 -4.81 5.23 40.71
CA THR A 252 -4.34 5.60 39.38
C THR A 252 -4.68 4.55 38.32
N ILE A 253 -4.65 4.99 37.07
CA ILE A 253 -4.64 4.17 35.86
C ILE A 253 -3.37 4.49 35.07
N ASP A 254 -2.49 3.51 34.89
CA ASP A 254 -1.16 3.69 34.29
C ASP A 254 -0.30 4.80 34.94
N GLY A 255 -0.53 5.08 36.23
CA GLY A 255 0.16 6.14 36.98
C GLY A 255 -0.53 7.51 36.96
N GLU A 256 -1.59 7.68 36.18
CA GLU A 256 -2.37 8.93 36.09
C GLU A 256 -3.70 8.85 36.84
N ALA A 257 -4.29 10.00 37.18
CA ALA A 257 -5.56 10.04 37.91
C ALA A 257 -6.75 9.58 37.05
N THR A 258 -6.70 9.77 35.73
CA THR A 258 -7.74 9.38 34.77
C THR A 258 -7.10 9.02 33.43
N LEU A 259 -7.77 8.18 32.63
CA LEU A 259 -7.40 7.88 31.25
C LEU A 259 -8.49 8.36 30.29
N GLU A 260 -8.13 9.07 29.23
CA GLU A 260 -9.08 9.39 28.16
C GLU A 260 -8.94 8.42 26.99
N LEU A 261 -10.07 7.82 26.60
CA LEU A 261 -10.23 7.06 25.37
C LEU A 261 -10.99 7.91 24.36
N PHE A 262 -10.32 8.34 23.30
CA PHE A 262 -10.93 9.11 22.22
C PHE A 262 -11.86 8.24 21.37
N ASP A 263 -12.81 8.87 20.69
CA ASP A 263 -13.75 8.16 19.80
C ASP A 263 -13.03 7.20 18.83
N GLY A 264 -13.53 5.97 18.74
CA GLY A 264 -12.94 4.87 18.00
C GLY A 264 -11.85 4.08 18.74
N GLN A 265 -11.42 4.50 19.93
CA GLN A 265 -10.43 3.76 20.73
C GLN A 265 -11.06 2.58 21.49
N TYR A 266 -10.23 1.58 21.73
CA TYR A 266 -10.56 0.36 22.46
C TYR A 266 -9.43 0.04 23.44
N ALA A 267 -9.79 -0.37 24.66
CA ALA A 267 -8.82 -0.81 25.64
C ALA A 267 -9.38 -1.95 26.50
N GLU A 268 -8.50 -2.83 26.94
CA GLU A 268 -8.76 -3.67 28.11
C GLU A 268 -8.21 -2.96 29.34
N ILE A 269 -9.03 -2.81 30.37
CA ILE A 269 -8.62 -2.28 31.67
C ILE A 269 -8.51 -3.46 32.62
N THR A 270 -7.39 -3.57 33.31
CA THR A 270 -7.11 -4.62 34.29
C THR A 270 -6.82 -4.01 35.66
N CYS A 271 -7.10 -4.75 36.72
CA CYS A 271 -6.94 -4.34 38.11
C CYS A 271 -5.93 -5.26 38.81
N ASP A 272 -4.96 -4.68 39.52
CA ASP A 272 -3.99 -5.44 40.33
C ASP A 272 -4.37 -5.52 41.82
N GLY A 273 -5.56 -5.02 42.18
CA GLY A 273 -6.06 -4.91 43.55
C GLY A 273 -5.67 -3.62 44.27
N THR A 274 -4.83 -2.78 43.66
CA THR A 274 -4.41 -1.47 44.20
C THR A 274 -4.70 -0.33 43.22
N ASN A 275 -4.36 -0.50 41.95
CA ASN A 275 -4.54 0.43 40.85
C ASN A 275 -5.06 -0.30 39.59
N PHE A 276 -5.35 0.48 38.56
CA PHE A 276 -5.76 -0.01 37.26
C PHE A 276 -4.64 0.13 36.23
N HIS A 277 -4.66 -0.73 35.22
CA HIS A 277 -3.66 -0.79 34.16
C HIS A 277 -4.36 -1.00 32.83
N THR A 278 -3.89 -0.31 31.80
CA THR A 278 -4.44 -0.40 30.46
C THR A 278 -3.63 -1.36 29.62
N VAL A 279 -4.29 -2.37 29.05
CA VAL A 279 -3.77 -3.13 27.91
C VAL A 279 -4.46 -2.58 26.67
N MET A 280 -3.84 -1.59 26.02
CA MET A 280 -4.36 -1.08 24.75
C MET A 280 -4.21 -2.17 23.68
N LEU A 281 -5.33 -2.69 23.16
CA LEU A 281 -5.31 -3.49 21.94
C LEU A 281 -5.22 -2.54 20.74
N PRO A 282 -4.15 -2.58 19.93
CA PRO A 282 -4.08 -1.71 18.77
C PRO A 282 -5.16 -2.12 17.75
N LYS A 283 -6.05 -1.21 17.36
CA LYS A 283 -6.67 -1.32 16.04
C LYS A 283 -5.56 -1.03 15.02
N SER A 284 -5.37 -1.92 14.06
CA SER A 284 -4.45 -1.77 12.94
C SER A 284 -4.93 -0.75 11.91
N GLU A 285 -5.28 0.47 12.35
CA GLU A 285 -5.56 1.60 11.48
C GLU A 285 -4.82 2.80 12.05
N LEU A 286 -3.99 3.43 11.22
CA LEU A 286 -3.37 4.73 11.52
C LEU A 286 -4.44 5.63 12.14
N ARG A 287 -4.15 6.23 13.31
CA ARG A 287 -5.01 7.27 13.91
C ARG A 287 -5.36 8.26 12.78
N TYR A 288 -6.63 8.50 12.43
CA TYR A 288 -7.02 9.21 11.19
C TYR A 288 -7.89 10.44 11.46
N ARG A 289 -7.61 11.59 10.83
CA ARG A 289 -8.41 12.83 10.87
C ARG A 289 -8.62 13.32 9.45
N ALA A 290 -9.86 13.44 8.99
CA ALA A 290 -10.13 14.11 7.72
C ALA A 290 -10.36 15.62 7.94
N THR A 291 -9.91 16.46 7.01
CA THR A 291 -10.29 17.88 6.99
C THR A 291 -10.41 18.40 5.56
N SER A 292 -11.38 19.28 5.31
CA SER A 292 -11.55 19.97 4.02
C SER A 292 -11.34 21.48 4.13
N ALA A 293 -11.00 21.99 5.31
CA ALA A 293 -10.87 23.42 5.60
C ALA A 293 -9.61 23.69 6.44
N ALA A 294 -9.21 24.97 6.52
CA ALA A 294 -8.03 25.36 7.28
C ALA A 294 -8.23 25.06 8.76
N THR A 295 -7.23 24.47 9.40
CA THR A 295 -7.34 24.04 10.80
C THR A 295 -5.98 23.97 11.47
N THR A 296 -5.98 23.96 12.80
CA THR A 296 -4.78 23.82 13.61
C THR A 296 -4.48 22.34 13.89
N VAL A 297 -3.20 21.98 13.90
CA VAL A 297 -2.68 20.69 14.37
C VAL A 297 -2.51 20.80 15.88
N GLU A 298 -3.25 19.96 16.59
CA GLU A 298 -3.30 19.96 18.06
C GLU A 298 -2.37 18.87 18.62
N PRO A 299 -1.98 18.94 19.90
CA PRO A 299 -1.20 17.87 20.55
C PRO A 299 -1.85 16.47 20.43
N SER A 300 -3.18 16.40 20.28
CA SER A 300 -3.93 15.16 20.07
C SER A 300 -3.73 14.53 18.68
N ASP A 301 -3.11 15.24 17.73
CA ASP A 301 -2.75 14.71 16.41
C ASP A 301 -1.42 13.91 16.42
N LEU A 302 -0.82 13.68 17.59
CA LEU A 302 0.39 12.85 17.71
C LEU A 302 0.19 11.45 17.12
N GLY A 303 1.02 11.14 16.11
CA GLY A 303 1.01 9.90 15.35
C GLY A 303 -0.17 9.75 14.38
N ARG A 304 -0.97 10.81 14.21
CA ARG A 304 -2.20 10.79 13.40
C ARG A 304 -1.91 11.07 11.92
N LEU A 305 -2.61 10.40 11.01
CA LEU A 305 -2.78 10.78 9.62
C LEU A 305 -3.88 11.81 9.49
N ILE A 306 -3.53 13.02 9.06
CA ILE A 306 -4.44 14.08 8.68
C ILE A 306 -4.65 14.03 7.15
N ASP A 307 -5.83 13.59 6.73
CA ASP A 307 -6.24 13.46 5.34
C ASP A 307 -6.99 14.73 4.89
N CYS A 308 -6.32 15.55 4.10
CA CYS A 308 -6.87 16.80 3.60
C CYS A 308 -7.63 16.57 2.29
N THR A 309 -8.96 16.55 2.34
CA THR A 309 -9.84 16.22 1.22
C THR A 309 -10.15 17.39 0.29
N ALA A 310 -9.49 18.54 0.49
CA ALA A 310 -9.53 19.72 -0.37
C ALA A 310 -8.20 20.50 -0.25
N ARG A 311 -7.95 21.46 -1.15
CA ARG A 311 -6.85 22.43 -0.98
C ARG A 311 -7.07 23.21 0.31
N THR A 312 -6.12 23.12 1.24
CA THR A 312 -6.25 23.69 2.59
C THR A 312 -4.89 24.06 3.19
N VAL A 313 -4.89 24.62 4.40
CA VAL A 313 -3.69 24.90 5.21
C VAL A 313 -3.86 24.28 6.60
N LEU A 314 -2.84 23.55 7.05
CA LEU A 314 -2.68 23.12 8.43
C LEU A 314 -1.75 24.10 9.14
N THR A 315 -2.27 24.82 10.13
CA THR A 315 -1.46 25.65 11.02
C THR A 315 -0.91 24.79 12.16
N LEU A 316 0.37 24.90 12.48
CA LEU A 316 0.97 24.14 13.57
C LEU A 316 1.02 24.99 14.84
N ASN A 317 0.66 24.41 15.98
CA ASN A 317 1.03 25.00 17.28
C ASN A 317 2.56 25.11 17.40
N SER A 318 3.06 25.98 18.29
CA SER A 318 4.50 26.21 18.39
C SER A 318 5.26 24.91 18.67
N ALA A 319 6.44 24.75 18.05
CA ALA A 319 7.29 23.57 18.20
C ALA A 319 7.65 23.33 19.67
N ALA A 320 7.83 24.39 20.45
CA ALA A 320 8.06 24.29 21.90
C ALA A 320 6.84 23.75 22.68
N THR A 321 5.62 24.02 22.21
CA THR A 321 4.38 23.51 22.84
C THR A 321 4.13 22.05 22.46
N LEU A 322 4.35 21.69 21.20
CA LEU A 322 4.19 20.31 20.71
C LEU A 322 5.31 19.40 21.22
N GLY A 323 6.51 19.95 21.43
CA GLY A 323 7.65 19.26 22.02
C GLY A 323 8.41 18.37 21.05
N ILE A 324 9.62 17.98 21.47
CA ILE A 324 10.46 17.04 20.73
C ILE A 324 9.77 15.68 20.62
N GLY A 325 9.84 15.08 19.44
CA GLY A 325 9.22 13.77 19.20
C GLY A 325 7.73 13.83 18.89
N PHE A 326 7.13 15.03 18.81
CA PHE A 326 5.82 15.18 18.18
C PHE A 326 5.92 14.91 16.70
N PHE A 327 5.05 14.05 16.17
CA PHE A 327 4.99 13.77 14.74
C PHE A 327 3.55 13.48 14.30
N PHE A 328 3.25 13.73 13.03
CA PHE A 328 1.98 13.38 12.42
C PHE A 328 2.16 13.14 10.91
N TRP A 329 1.31 12.34 10.32
CA TRP A 329 1.26 12.15 8.87
C TRP A 329 0.27 13.14 8.26
N VAL A 330 0.58 13.66 7.08
CA VAL A 330 -0.35 14.48 6.29
C VAL A 330 -0.49 13.90 4.90
N LYS A 331 -1.71 13.91 4.36
CA LYS A 331 -2.01 13.50 2.98
C LYS A 331 -2.85 14.57 2.28
N GLY A 332 -2.44 15.02 1.10
CA GLY A 332 -3.25 15.90 0.25
C GLY A 332 -4.12 15.08 -0.69
N ASN A 333 -5.40 14.88 -0.37
CA ASN A 333 -6.32 13.99 -1.10
C ASN A 333 -7.44 14.73 -1.87
N GLY A 334 -7.44 16.06 -1.87
CA GLY A 334 -8.33 16.87 -2.72
C GLY A 334 -7.75 18.22 -3.14
N GLY A 335 -6.43 18.38 -3.02
CA GLY A 335 -5.70 19.60 -3.35
C GLY A 335 -4.37 19.69 -2.59
N SER A 336 -3.56 20.70 -2.90
CA SER A 336 -2.32 20.98 -2.17
C SER A 336 -2.61 21.38 -0.73
N VAL A 337 -1.83 20.89 0.23
CA VAL A 337 -1.94 21.23 1.65
C VAL A 337 -0.77 22.13 2.05
N GLY A 338 -1.04 23.36 2.48
CA GLY A 338 -0.03 24.20 3.09
C GLY A 338 0.23 23.79 4.53
N ILE A 339 1.48 23.60 4.93
CA ILE A 339 1.90 23.42 6.32
C ILE A 339 2.50 24.74 6.79
N ASN A 340 1.93 25.30 7.85
CA ASN A 340 2.26 26.64 8.34
C ASN A 340 2.62 26.59 9.83
N PRO A 341 3.92 26.47 10.18
CA PRO A 341 4.38 26.70 11.54
C PRO A 341 3.91 28.06 12.07
N ASN A 342 3.40 28.11 13.30
CA ASN A 342 2.99 29.37 13.91
C ASN A 342 4.20 30.16 14.43
N GLY A 343 4.17 31.49 14.34
CA GLY A 343 5.23 32.37 14.81
C GLY A 343 6.41 32.50 13.83
N SER A 344 7.63 32.49 14.35
CA SER A 344 8.88 32.63 13.60
C SER A 344 9.59 31.30 13.30
N GLU A 345 8.90 30.19 13.53
CA GLU A 345 9.41 28.83 13.34
C GLU A 345 9.37 28.45 11.85
N THR A 346 10.13 27.41 11.47
CA THR A 346 10.25 26.98 10.08
C THR A 346 9.89 25.50 9.90
N ILE A 347 9.57 25.14 8.66
CA ILE A 347 9.45 23.76 8.19
C ILE A 347 10.40 23.53 7.02
N ASP A 348 11.35 22.60 7.15
CA ASP A 348 12.45 22.40 6.19
C ASP A 348 13.21 23.72 5.85
N GLY A 349 13.32 24.63 6.82
CA GLY A 349 13.92 25.97 6.63
C GLY A 349 13.04 27.00 5.92
N LEU A 350 11.78 26.66 5.61
CA LEU A 350 10.80 27.56 4.98
C LEU A 350 9.75 28.04 5.99
N ALA A 351 9.18 29.23 5.77
CA ALA A 351 8.07 29.74 6.59
C ALA A 351 6.78 28.94 6.39
N THR A 352 6.57 28.37 5.21
CA THR A 352 5.48 27.42 4.92
C THR A 352 5.96 26.38 3.91
N LYS A 353 5.38 25.18 3.95
CA LYS A 353 5.68 24.10 3.00
C LYS A 353 4.39 23.57 2.40
N ALA A 354 4.30 23.48 1.09
CA ALA A 354 3.18 22.81 0.44
C ALA A 354 3.46 21.32 0.27
N ILE A 355 2.45 20.50 0.59
CA ILE A 355 2.39 19.09 0.24
C ILE A 355 1.49 18.98 -0.99
N ALA A 356 2.03 18.48 -2.10
CA ALA A 356 1.30 18.35 -3.35
C ALA A 356 0.07 17.43 -3.22
N SER A 357 -0.95 17.69 -4.04
CA SER A 357 -2.09 16.78 -4.13
C SER A 357 -1.63 15.39 -4.60
N GLY A 358 -2.17 14.34 -4.00
CA GLY A 358 -1.80 12.95 -4.21
C GLY A 358 -0.62 12.48 -3.35
N SER A 359 0.07 13.37 -2.64
CA SER A 359 1.23 13.03 -1.81
C SER A 359 0.87 12.86 -0.34
N SER A 360 1.70 12.09 0.37
CA SER A 360 1.69 11.99 1.82
C SER A 360 3.11 12.10 2.38
N THR A 361 3.27 12.75 3.52
CA THR A 361 4.55 12.82 4.23
C THR A 361 4.35 12.74 5.74
N LEU A 362 5.38 12.29 6.44
CA LEU A 362 5.50 12.43 7.88
C LEU A 362 6.07 13.83 8.19
N ILE A 363 5.50 14.51 9.16
CA ILE A 363 5.98 15.76 9.74
C ILE A 363 6.50 15.45 11.14
N VAL A 364 7.70 15.92 11.48
CA VAL A 364 8.36 15.69 12.77
C VAL A 364 8.74 17.04 13.38
N CYS A 365 8.51 17.18 14.68
CA CYS A 365 8.92 18.32 15.50
C CYS A 365 10.20 17.97 16.29
N ASP A 366 11.20 18.84 16.24
CA ASP A 366 12.45 18.70 17.01
C ASP A 366 12.46 19.53 18.32
N GLY A 367 11.34 20.20 18.63
CA GLY A 367 11.20 21.11 19.77
C GLY A 367 11.52 22.58 19.45
N PHE A 368 12.05 22.88 18.26
CA PHE A 368 12.35 24.23 17.79
C PHE A 368 11.74 24.54 16.42
N ASN A 369 11.70 23.58 15.51
CA ASN A 369 11.19 23.67 14.15
C ASN A 369 10.51 22.34 13.75
N PHE A 370 9.94 22.34 12.54
CA PHE A 370 9.32 21.16 11.93
C PHE A 370 10.13 20.68 10.73
N HIS A 371 10.04 19.40 10.43
CA HIS A 371 10.75 18.76 9.33
C HIS A 371 9.85 17.76 8.64
N THR A 372 9.93 17.68 7.31
CA THR A 372 9.31 16.59 6.57
C THR A 372 10.26 15.38 6.57
N ALA A 373 9.78 14.24 7.06
CA ALA A 373 10.48 12.96 6.86
C ALA A 373 10.10 12.41 5.48
N THR A 374 10.59 13.09 4.44
CA THR A 374 10.51 12.58 3.08
C THR A 374 11.71 11.68 2.81
N THR A 375 11.51 10.54 2.15
CA THR A 375 12.56 10.05 1.26
C THR A 375 12.70 11.12 0.20
N ALA A 376 13.78 11.90 0.24
CA ALA A 376 14.15 12.72 -0.90
C ALA A 376 14.17 11.78 -2.11
N THR A 377 13.20 11.91 -3.01
CA THR A 377 13.39 11.45 -4.38
C THR A 377 14.43 12.39 -4.95
N ALA A 378 15.69 12.17 -4.60
CA ALA A 378 16.79 12.88 -5.19
C ALA A 378 16.67 12.63 -6.69
N ALA A 379 16.27 13.66 -7.42
CA ALA A 379 16.26 13.60 -8.87
C ALA A 379 17.70 13.36 -9.30
N TRP A 380 17.90 12.36 -10.15
CA TRP A 380 19.24 12.07 -10.65
C TRP A 380 19.68 13.25 -11.51
N PRO A 381 20.87 13.84 -11.26
CA PRO A 381 21.41 14.87 -12.12
C PRO A 381 21.39 14.42 -13.58
N GLY A 382 20.96 15.31 -14.48
CA GLY A 382 20.90 15.03 -15.92
C GLY A 382 19.75 14.13 -16.37
N GLN A 383 18.81 13.73 -15.49
CA GLN A 383 17.63 12.97 -15.90
C GLN A 383 16.83 13.76 -16.96
N PHE A 384 16.50 13.10 -18.06
CA PHE A 384 15.77 13.71 -19.16
C PHE A 384 15.05 12.64 -19.99
N PHE A 385 13.75 12.81 -20.22
CA PHE A 385 12.93 11.92 -21.03
C PHE A 385 11.81 12.70 -21.72
N GLY A 386 11.59 12.45 -23.00
CA GLY A 386 10.59 13.17 -23.80
C GLY A 386 10.99 14.63 -23.99
N LEU A 387 10.02 15.54 -23.85
CA LEU A 387 10.21 16.99 -23.97
C LEU A 387 10.78 17.44 -25.34
N ASN A 388 10.56 16.66 -26.40
CA ASN A 388 10.86 17.10 -27.75
C ASN A 388 10.02 18.34 -28.09
N THR A 389 10.64 19.27 -28.81
CA THR A 389 10.05 20.49 -29.28
C THR A 389 9.76 20.38 -30.78
N SER A 390 8.74 21.09 -31.23
CA SER A 390 8.41 21.21 -32.65
C SER A 390 7.84 22.59 -32.92
N ASN A 391 7.79 23.00 -34.19
CA ASN A 391 6.93 24.09 -34.60
C ASN A 391 5.47 23.82 -34.15
N GLY A 392 4.78 24.87 -33.74
CA GLY A 392 3.41 24.83 -33.26
C GLY A 392 2.36 24.89 -34.36
N ALA A 393 1.12 25.19 -33.98
CA ALA A 393 0.02 25.32 -34.93
C ALA A 393 0.16 26.55 -35.82
N ASP A 394 0.69 27.65 -35.28
CA ASP A 394 1.29 28.75 -36.03
C ASP A 394 2.82 28.54 -36.09
N PRO A 395 3.38 27.99 -37.18
CA PRO A 395 4.80 27.65 -37.23
C PRO A 395 5.74 28.85 -37.11
N ASP A 396 5.25 30.06 -37.40
CA ASP A 396 6.04 31.29 -37.37
C ASP A 396 6.32 31.76 -35.93
N HIS A 397 5.42 31.48 -34.98
CA HIS A 397 5.51 32.02 -33.62
C HIS A 397 5.24 31.03 -32.49
N ASP A 398 4.66 29.86 -32.79
CA ASP A 398 4.34 28.86 -31.79
C ASP A 398 5.42 27.75 -31.74
N VAL A 399 5.74 27.32 -30.53
CA VAL A 399 6.53 26.12 -30.25
C VAL A 399 5.71 25.17 -29.40
N ASN A 400 5.62 23.92 -29.81
CA ASN A 400 5.04 22.86 -28.99
C ASN A 400 6.15 22.11 -28.25
N VAL A 401 5.89 21.75 -27.00
CA VAL A 401 6.73 20.86 -26.20
C VAL A 401 5.92 19.62 -25.84
N ALA A 402 6.41 18.44 -26.20
CA ALA A 402 5.79 17.17 -25.85
C ALA A 402 5.85 16.91 -24.34
N LEU A 403 4.97 16.03 -23.84
CA LEU A 403 5.03 15.55 -22.46
C LEU A 403 6.37 14.88 -22.16
N GLY A 404 6.78 14.93 -20.89
CA GLY A 404 8.05 14.35 -20.47
C GLY A 404 8.52 14.89 -19.13
N GLN A 405 9.76 14.60 -18.80
CA GLN A 405 10.36 14.99 -17.53
C GLN A 405 11.83 15.33 -17.67
N ALA A 406 12.30 16.27 -16.86
CA ALA A 406 13.72 16.55 -16.71
C ALA A 406 14.07 16.94 -15.27
N SER A 407 15.30 16.64 -14.85
CA SER A 407 15.86 17.22 -13.63
C SER A 407 16.12 18.72 -13.82
N SER A 408 15.93 19.53 -12.78
CA SER A 408 16.34 20.94 -12.77
C SER A 408 17.86 21.08 -12.92
N ASP A 409 18.31 22.26 -13.36
CA ASP A 409 19.73 22.58 -13.59
C ASP A 409 20.42 23.20 -12.36
N ASP A 410 19.94 22.91 -11.15
CA ASP A 410 20.54 23.38 -9.90
C ASP A 410 21.99 22.89 -9.75
N VAL A 411 22.87 23.80 -9.32
CA VAL A 411 24.30 23.51 -9.11
C VAL A 411 24.53 22.51 -7.98
N LEU A 412 23.70 22.56 -6.92
CA LEU A 412 23.80 21.66 -5.78
C LEU A 412 22.90 20.45 -5.99
N ALA A 413 23.48 19.25 -6.00
CA ALA A 413 22.75 18.00 -6.20
C ALA A 413 21.56 17.81 -5.24
N ALA A 414 21.68 18.30 -3.99
CA ALA A 414 20.60 18.25 -3.00
C ALA A 414 19.38 19.12 -3.35
N ASN A 415 19.53 20.10 -4.23
CA ASN A 415 18.47 21.02 -4.65
C ASN A 415 17.82 20.61 -5.97
N ILE A 416 18.36 19.60 -6.65
CA ILE A 416 17.83 19.13 -7.93
C ILE A 416 16.48 18.46 -7.70
N VAL A 417 15.48 18.85 -8.51
CA VAL A 417 14.13 18.29 -8.47
C VAL A 417 13.76 17.72 -9.84
N THR A 418 12.86 16.74 -9.87
CA THR A 418 12.26 16.23 -11.12
C THR A 418 11.09 17.12 -11.51
N MET A 419 11.14 17.71 -12.70
CA MET A 419 10.09 18.53 -13.29
C MET A 419 9.33 17.71 -14.33
N ASN A 420 8.06 17.45 -14.09
CA ASN A 420 7.18 16.63 -14.95
C ASN A 420 6.20 17.52 -15.73
N LEU A 421 6.36 17.56 -17.05
CA LEU A 421 5.38 18.15 -17.95
C LEU A 421 4.36 17.07 -18.35
N LEU A 422 3.19 17.10 -17.70
CA LEU A 422 2.19 16.04 -17.81
C LEU A 422 1.35 16.10 -19.10
N THR A 423 1.28 17.26 -19.72
CA THR A 423 0.53 17.50 -20.97
C THR A 423 1.40 18.31 -21.91
N SER A 424 1.28 18.10 -23.23
CA SER A 424 2.01 18.92 -24.19
C SER A 424 1.67 20.40 -24.00
N ALA A 425 2.69 21.27 -24.07
CA ALA A 425 2.53 22.71 -23.90
C ALA A 425 2.90 23.43 -25.20
N GLY A 426 1.91 24.06 -25.84
CA GLY A 426 2.16 25.07 -26.87
C GLY A 426 2.51 26.41 -26.22
N LYS A 427 3.51 27.11 -26.73
CA LYS A 427 3.93 28.45 -26.26
C LYS A 427 4.20 29.37 -27.43
N LYS A 428 3.81 30.64 -27.30
CA LYS A 428 4.01 31.66 -28.33
C LYS A 428 5.20 32.55 -28.01
N ILE A 429 6.14 32.66 -28.92
CA ILE A 429 7.35 33.48 -28.74
C ILE A 429 7.10 34.98 -28.89
N ASP A 430 5.99 35.36 -29.54
CA ASP A 430 5.59 36.73 -29.83
C ASP A 430 4.68 37.35 -28.74
N ALA A 431 4.40 36.60 -27.68
CA ALA A 431 3.59 37.05 -26.55
C ALA A 431 4.28 36.81 -25.21
N SER A 432 4.11 37.75 -24.28
CA SER A 432 4.66 37.65 -22.93
C SER A 432 4.18 36.40 -22.20
N TRP A 433 5.05 35.83 -21.38
CA TRP A 433 4.81 34.57 -20.70
C TRP A 433 3.54 34.58 -19.85
N VAL A 434 2.72 33.53 -20.01
CA VAL A 434 1.53 33.24 -19.18
C VAL A 434 1.53 31.75 -18.85
N VAL A 435 0.99 31.39 -17.68
CA VAL A 435 0.85 30.01 -17.25
C VAL A 435 -0.14 29.22 -18.13
N GLY A 436 0.20 27.98 -18.50
CA GLY A 436 -0.66 27.06 -19.25
C GLY A 436 -0.22 26.84 -20.71
N GLY A 437 -1.00 26.08 -21.48
CA GLY A 437 -0.73 25.80 -22.90
C GLY A 437 -1.43 26.76 -23.87
N ASN A 438 -0.86 26.91 -25.07
CA ASN A 438 -1.31 27.77 -26.16
C ASN A 438 -1.41 29.26 -25.78
N VAL A 439 -0.54 29.70 -24.87
CA VAL A 439 -0.44 31.07 -24.36
C VAL A 439 0.98 31.59 -24.57
N GLY A 440 1.22 32.87 -24.26
CA GLY A 440 2.54 33.47 -24.42
C GLY A 440 3.63 32.74 -23.63
N GLY A 441 4.82 32.70 -24.20
CA GLY A 441 5.97 31.97 -23.70
C GLY A 441 7.20 32.83 -23.45
N LEU A 442 7.24 34.08 -23.96
CA LEU A 442 8.44 34.90 -23.91
C LEU A 442 8.64 35.52 -22.52
N ASP A 443 9.82 35.32 -21.94
CA ASP A 443 10.14 35.77 -20.58
C ASP A 443 10.23 37.30 -20.45
N THR A 444 10.78 37.98 -21.46
CA THR A 444 10.93 39.44 -21.46
C THR A 444 10.99 40.01 -22.88
N GLY A 445 10.60 41.28 -23.02
CA GLY A 445 10.68 42.02 -24.27
C GLY A 445 9.69 41.53 -25.34
N THR A 446 10.08 41.70 -26.60
CA THR A 446 9.34 41.28 -27.79
C THR A 446 10.24 40.38 -28.64
N VAL A 447 9.65 39.58 -29.53
CA VAL A 447 10.42 38.75 -30.45
C VAL A 447 11.35 39.63 -31.32
N ALA A 448 12.60 39.19 -31.47
CA ALA A 448 13.64 39.87 -32.22
C ALA A 448 14.00 39.07 -33.47
N ASN A 449 14.42 39.78 -34.53
CA ASN A 449 14.83 39.18 -35.79
C ASN A 449 16.22 38.52 -35.64
N ASN A 450 16.51 37.49 -36.43
CA ASN A 450 17.82 36.82 -36.51
C ASN A 450 18.39 36.43 -35.14
N SER A 451 17.53 35.95 -34.23
CA SER A 451 17.86 35.77 -32.83
C SER A 451 17.62 34.34 -32.37
N TRP A 452 18.56 33.82 -31.58
CA TRP A 452 18.40 32.54 -30.91
C TRP A 452 17.58 32.68 -29.65
N TYR A 453 16.59 31.82 -29.52
CA TYR A 453 15.79 31.67 -28.32
C TYR A 453 15.95 30.25 -27.77
N HIS A 454 16.01 30.15 -26.46
CA HIS A 454 16.18 28.92 -25.72
C HIS A 454 14.90 28.59 -24.97
N ILE A 455 14.50 27.34 -25.05
CA ILE A 455 13.27 26.83 -24.45
C ILE A 455 13.66 26.19 -23.13
N PHE A 456 12.93 26.55 -22.07
CA PHE A 456 13.12 26.05 -20.72
C PHE A 456 11.88 25.35 -20.23
N LEU A 457 12.08 24.23 -19.55
CA LEU A 457 11.14 23.74 -18.57
C LEU A 457 11.35 24.53 -17.28
N ILE A 458 10.27 25.00 -16.66
CA ILE A 458 10.30 25.75 -15.39
C ILE A 458 9.33 25.12 -14.40
N MET A 459 9.67 25.16 -13.11
CA MET A 459 8.80 24.65 -12.05
C MET A 459 8.74 25.63 -10.89
N ARG A 460 7.58 25.66 -10.23
CA ARG A 460 7.42 26.24 -8.90
C ARG A 460 7.45 25.15 -7.84
N THR A 461 8.40 25.18 -6.93
CA THR A 461 8.48 24.19 -5.84
C THR A 461 7.35 24.31 -4.82
N ASP A 462 6.72 25.48 -4.73
CA ASP A 462 5.61 25.76 -3.80
C ASP A 462 4.27 25.10 -4.20
N THR A 463 4.08 24.77 -5.48
CA THR A 463 2.83 24.23 -6.00
C THR A 463 3.02 22.97 -6.82
N GLY A 464 4.27 22.68 -7.22
CA GLY A 464 4.61 21.58 -8.11
C GLY A 464 4.23 21.83 -9.57
N VAL A 465 3.76 23.03 -9.93
CA VAL A 465 3.36 23.37 -11.29
C VAL A 465 4.61 23.48 -12.17
N VAL A 466 4.58 22.77 -13.29
CA VAL A 466 5.62 22.74 -14.32
C VAL A 466 5.06 23.35 -15.59
N ASP A 467 5.82 24.23 -16.22
CA ASP A 467 5.45 24.90 -17.47
C ASP A 467 6.68 25.18 -18.32
N VAL A 468 6.49 25.80 -19.49
CA VAL A 468 7.53 26.13 -20.46
C VAL A 468 7.75 27.64 -20.55
N LEU A 469 9.00 28.07 -20.66
CA LEU A 469 9.42 29.46 -20.84
C LEU A 469 10.36 29.55 -22.05
N ILE A 470 10.27 30.62 -22.83
CA ILE A 470 11.15 30.91 -23.96
C ILE A 470 11.94 32.18 -23.62
N SER A 471 13.26 32.15 -23.84
CA SER A 471 14.15 33.24 -23.46
C SER A 471 15.29 33.43 -24.46
N LEU A 472 15.75 34.66 -24.63
CA LEU A 472 17.02 34.97 -25.32
C LEU A 472 18.25 34.46 -24.55
N SER A 473 18.10 34.18 -23.25
CA SER A 473 19.21 33.75 -22.39
C SER A 473 19.33 32.22 -22.35
N PRO A 474 20.48 31.63 -22.71
CA PRO A 474 20.66 30.17 -22.66
C PRO A 474 20.83 29.61 -21.25
N THR A 475 21.17 30.46 -20.27
CA THR A 475 21.55 30.01 -18.92
C THR A 475 20.77 30.70 -17.81
N SER A 476 20.22 31.89 -18.07
CA SER A 476 19.63 32.73 -17.03
C SER A 476 18.39 33.44 -17.56
N PRO A 477 17.31 32.71 -17.87
CA PRO A 477 16.04 33.32 -18.27
C PRO A 477 15.47 34.16 -17.12
N THR A 478 14.64 35.15 -17.45
CA THR A 478 13.92 35.94 -16.44
C THR A 478 12.76 35.11 -15.92
N MET A 479 12.92 34.53 -14.73
CA MET A 479 11.95 33.59 -14.17
C MET A 479 10.63 34.31 -13.78
N PRO A 480 9.46 33.81 -14.21
CA PRO A 480 8.17 34.32 -13.76
C PRO A 480 7.97 34.15 -12.25
N THR A 481 7.15 35.01 -11.64
CA THR A 481 6.93 35.02 -10.19
C THR A 481 6.54 33.64 -9.64
N GLY A 482 7.32 33.16 -8.68
CA GLY A 482 7.12 31.89 -7.99
C GLY A 482 7.75 30.68 -8.67
N TYR A 483 8.26 30.80 -9.90
CA TYR A 483 9.05 29.75 -10.54
C TYR A 483 10.52 29.89 -10.14
N ASP A 484 11.05 28.83 -9.54
CA ASP A 484 12.35 28.81 -8.87
C ASP A 484 13.27 27.69 -9.38
N LYS A 485 12.77 26.84 -10.27
CA LYS A 485 13.52 25.75 -10.90
C LYS A 485 13.41 25.86 -12.41
N LYS A 486 14.49 25.52 -13.11
CA LYS A 486 14.54 25.57 -14.57
C LYS A 486 15.43 24.48 -15.16
N ARG A 487 15.26 24.23 -16.45
CA ARG A 487 16.12 23.38 -17.27
C ARG A 487 15.97 23.75 -18.73
N ARG A 488 17.07 24.02 -19.44
CA ARG A 488 17.01 24.22 -20.91
C ARG A 488 16.70 22.88 -21.60
N ILE A 489 15.75 22.90 -22.54
CA ILE A 489 15.25 21.70 -23.23
C ILE A 489 15.36 21.78 -24.76
N GLY A 490 15.68 22.94 -25.32
CA GLY A 490 15.81 23.13 -26.76
C GLY A 490 16.16 24.57 -27.12
N SER A 491 16.23 24.85 -28.42
CA SER A 491 16.49 26.20 -28.96
C SER A 491 15.89 26.35 -30.36
N VAL A 492 15.50 27.56 -30.71
CA VAL A 492 14.94 27.93 -32.02
C VAL A 492 15.59 29.22 -32.52
N LEU A 493 15.70 29.36 -33.84
CA LEU A 493 16.22 30.56 -34.50
C LEU A 493 15.07 31.30 -35.17
N THR A 494 15.01 32.62 -34.98
CA THR A 494 14.13 33.48 -35.77
C THR A 494 14.86 34.03 -37.00
N ASP A 495 14.12 34.27 -38.08
CA ASP A 495 14.64 34.84 -39.33
C ASP A 495 14.64 36.37 -39.33
N GLY A 496 14.91 36.96 -40.49
CA GLY A 496 14.92 38.41 -40.70
C GLY A 496 13.57 39.10 -40.48
N SER A 497 12.48 38.34 -40.41
CA SER A 497 11.10 38.77 -40.16
C SER A 497 10.58 38.39 -38.77
N ALA A 498 11.45 37.86 -37.89
CA ALA A 498 11.12 37.34 -36.57
C ALA A 498 10.29 36.04 -36.55
N ASN A 499 10.16 35.35 -37.69
CA ASN A 499 9.50 34.05 -37.76
C ASN A 499 10.45 32.94 -37.35
N ILE A 500 9.97 31.93 -36.64
CA ILE A 500 10.73 30.74 -36.28
C ILE A 500 11.07 29.95 -37.55
N ILE A 501 12.34 29.65 -37.76
CA ILE A 501 12.79 28.78 -38.85
C ILE A 501 12.35 27.33 -38.55
N GLY A 502 11.73 26.68 -39.54
CA GLY A 502 11.22 25.31 -39.44
C GLY A 502 12.30 24.27 -39.13
N TYR A 503 12.01 23.38 -38.19
CA TYR A 503 12.93 22.34 -37.75
C TYR A 503 12.20 21.07 -37.31
N THR A 504 12.93 19.96 -37.36
CA THR A 504 12.50 18.66 -36.85
C THR A 504 13.46 18.20 -35.75
N GLN A 505 12.93 17.68 -34.65
CA GLN A 505 13.72 17.15 -33.53
C GLN A 505 13.48 15.67 -33.27
N THR A 506 14.56 14.89 -33.21
CA THR A 506 14.55 13.51 -32.69
C THR A 506 15.58 13.35 -31.58
N GLY A 507 15.11 13.31 -30.33
CA GLY A 507 16.00 13.16 -29.17
C GLY A 507 16.89 14.39 -29.03
N ASP A 508 18.21 14.22 -29.14
CA ASP A 508 19.18 15.32 -29.08
C ASP A 508 19.48 15.94 -30.45
N GLU A 509 19.02 15.33 -31.55
CA GLU A 509 19.25 15.83 -32.90
C GLU A 509 18.16 16.81 -33.30
N PHE A 510 18.59 17.98 -33.80
CA PHE A 510 17.75 19.03 -34.36
C PHE A 510 18.20 19.26 -35.79
N LEU A 511 17.29 19.09 -36.75
CA LEU A 511 17.55 19.29 -38.17
C LEU A 511 16.69 20.44 -38.68
N TRP A 512 17.28 21.34 -39.46
CA TRP A 512 16.52 22.31 -40.22
C TRP A 512 15.68 21.59 -41.27
N ASP A 513 14.43 22.01 -41.45
CA ASP A 513 13.58 21.48 -42.53
C ASP A 513 14.18 21.81 -43.91
N THR A 514 14.89 22.95 -44.00
CA THR A 514 15.71 23.33 -45.13
C THR A 514 17.12 23.69 -44.64
N PRO A 515 18.16 22.94 -45.05
CA PRO A 515 19.55 23.26 -44.68
C PRO A 515 19.93 24.69 -45.04
N ILE A 516 20.69 25.34 -44.15
CA ILE A 516 21.09 26.74 -44.29
C ILE A 516 22.51 26.84 -44.85
N LEU A 517 22.69 27.58 -45.95
CA LEU A 517 24.01 27.88 -46.51
C LEU A 517 24.67 29.03 -45.72
N ASP A 518 25.47 28.68 -44.72
CA ASP A 518 26.14 29.67 -43.86
C ASP A 518 27.37 30.27 -44.54
N ILE A 519 28.18 29.42 -45.18
CA ILE A 519 29.44 29.82 -45.81
C ILE A 519 29.34 29.55 -47.31
N ASN A 520 29.63 30.58 -48.10
CA ASN A 520 29.83 30.46 -49.53
C ASN A 520 30.88 31.49 -49.95
N VAL A 521 32.14 31.07 -50.00
CA VAL A 521 33.26 31.97 -50.28
C VAL A 521 34.00 31.53 -51.54
N THR A 522 34.06 32.44 -52.51
CA THR A 522 35.02 32.38 -53.62
C THR A 522 36.38 32.83 -53.13
N PHE A 523 37.46 32.26 -53.65
CA PHE A 523 38.82 32.60 -53.25
C PHE A 523 39.06 32.44 -51.73
N PRO A 524 38.78 31.27 -51.14
CA PRO A 524 38.99 31.05 -49.73
C PRO A 524 40.48 31.22 -49.37
N PRO A 525 40.79 31.83 -48.22
CA PRO A 525 42.17 31.92 -47.76
C PRO A 525 42.71 30.55 -47.35
N ASN A 526 44.04 30.38 -47.46
CA ASN A 526 44.74 29.16 -47.04
C ASN A 526 45.22 29.19 -45.57
N THR A 527 44.81 30.21 -44.82
CA THR A 527 45.02 30.33 -43.37
C THR A 527 43.77 29.89 -42.61
N ALA A 528 43.93 29.65 -41.30
CA ALA A 528 42.79 29.32 -40.45
C ALA A 528 41.78 30.48 -40.39
N VAL A 529 40.50 30.17 -40.59
CA VAL A 529 39.39 31.11 -40.51
C VAL A 529 38.30 30.58 -39.60
N THR A 530 37.87 31.40 -38.66
CA THR A 530 36.69 31.16 -37.83
C THR A 530 35.42 31.41 -38.65
N ARG A 531 34.53 30.43 -38.69
CA ARG A 531 33.25 30.48 -39.40
C ARG A 531 32.13 30.41 -38.38
N THR A 532 31.19 31.36 -38.43
CA THR A 532 29.95 31.32 -37.66
C THR A 532 28.89 30.54 -38.45
N LEU A 533 28.11 29.73 -37.76
CA LEU A 533 27.11 28.84 -38.34
C LEU A 533 25.74 29.10 -37.71
N SER A 534 24.67 28.74 -38.43
CA SER A 534 23.27 28.85 -37.98
C SER A 534 22.91 27.72 -37.01
N ILE A 535 23.56 27.72 -35.84
CA ILE A 535 23.35 26.81 -34.70
C ILE A 535 23.33 27.62 -33.39
N PRO A 536 22.76 27.09 -32.28
CA PRO A 536 22.53 27.87 -31.07
C PRO A 536 23.78 28.58 -30.52
N THR A 537 23.62 29.84 -30.12
CA THR A 537 24.67 30.64 -29.47
C THR A 537 24.56 30.57 -27.94
N GLY A 538 25.63 30.99 -27.25
CA GLY A 538 25.78 30.97 -25.79
C GLY A 538 25.99 29.59 -25.16
N ILE A 539 25.92 28.52 -25.96
CA ILE A 539 26.17 27.13 -25.59
C ILE A 539 27.05 26.46 -26.64
N ASN A 540 27.75 25.38 -26.27
CA ASN A 540 28.48 24.54 -27.21
C ASN A 540 27.62 23.34 -27.63
N VAL A 541 27.47 23.14 -28.94
CA VAL A 541 26.74 21.99 -29.51
C VAL A 541 27.61 21.32 -30.57
N LEU A 542 27.22 20.13 -31.03
CA LEU A 542 27.84 19.54 -32.22
C LEU A 542 27.10 20.08 -33.44
N TRP A 543 27.79 20.81 -34.30
CA TRP A 543 27.26 21.19 -35.61
C TRP A 543 27.17 19.97 -36.51
N SER A 544 26.00 19.73 -37.11
CA SER A 544 25.79 18.72 -38.14
C SER A 544 25.62 19.40 -39.50
N GLY A 545 26.54 19.15 -40.42
CA GLY A 545 26.47 19.79 -41.74
C GLY A 545 27.42 19.23 -42.77
N VAL A 546 27.35 19.78 -43.98
CA VAL A 546 28.15 19.35 -45.12
C VAL A 546 28.96 20.52 -45.62
N ALA A 547 30.26 20.31 -45.76
CA ALA A 547 31.14 21.21 -46.48
C ALA A 547 31.45 20.68 -47.88
N SER A 548 31.73 21.59 -48.81
CA SER A 548 32.20 21.22 -50.14
C SER A 548 33.28 22.16 -50.66
N LEU A 549 34.11 21.59 -51.53
CA LEU A 549 35.02 22.34 -52.40
C LEU A 549 34.54 22.18 -53.85
N ASP A 550 34.51 23.29 -54.56
CA ASP A 550 34.18 23.34 -55.99
C ASP A 550 35.18 24.24 -56.71
N ASP A 551 35.79 23.75 -57.79
CA ASP A 551 36.66 24.54 -58.65
C ASP A 551 36.32 24.24 -60.12
N PRO A 552 35.75 25.20 -60.86
CA PRO A 552 35.35 24.99 -62.25
C PRO A 552 36.52 25.08 -63.24
N SER A 553 37.75 25.35 -62.81
CA SER A 553 38.81 25.86 -63.70
C SER A 553 40.09 25.02 -63.79
N ILE A 554 40.47 24.21 -62.80
CA ILE A 554 41.84 23.67 -62.71
C ILE A 554 41.93 22.21 -62.19
N ALA A 555 42.94 21.47 -62.69
CA ALA A 555 43.33 20.11 -62.29
C ALA A 555 44.31 20.09 -61.09
N VAL A 556 43.93 20.68 -59.94
CA VAL A 556 44.75 20.68 -58.72
C VAL A 556 43.97 20.02 -57.58
N THR A 557 44.66 19.28 -56.72
CA THR A 557 44.04 18.66 -55.54
C THR A 557 44.00 19.64 -54.37
N SER A 558 42.81 19.85 -53.80
CA SER A 558 42.58 20.78 -52.71
C SER A 558 41.90 20.09 -51.53
N TYR A 559 42.26 20.49 -50.32
CA TYR A 559 41.80 19.90 -49.07
C TYR A 559 41.13 20.97 -48.19
N ALA A 560 40.03 20.59 -47.53
CA ALA A 560 39.45 21.39 -46.46
C ALA A 560 39.50 20.63 -45.13
N TYR A 561 40.12 21.25 -44.14
CA TYR A 561 40.09 20.82 -42.75
C TYR A 561 39.12 21.71 -41.96
N ILE A 562 38.31 21.09 -41.11
CA ILE A 562 37.28 21.74 -40.31
C ILE A 562 37.45 21.21 -38.90
N SER A 563 37.57 22.10 -37.92
CA SER A 563 37.90 21.70 -36.55
C SER A 563 37.15 22.54 -35.52
N PRO A 564 36.99 22.03 -34.29
CA PRO A 564 36.64 22.87 -33.15
C PRO A 564 37.69 23.98 -32.95
N LEU A 565 37.29 25.09 -32.33
CA LEU A 565 38.23 26.13 -31.90
C LEU A 565 39.00 25.74 -30.63
N THR A 566 38.50 24.74 -29.89
CA THR A 566 39.10 24.23 -28.65
C THR A 566 40.29 23.32 -28.88
N THR A 567 40.47 22.81 -30.10
CA THR A 567 41.65 22.04 -30.50
C THR A 567 42.64 22.94 -31.21
N ASP A 568 43.91 22.54 -31.21
CA ASP A 568 44.95 23.24 -31.97
C ASP A 568 44.64 23.20 -33.49
N ASP A 569 45.18 24.20 -34.18
CA ASP A 569 45.08 24.29 -35.64
C ASP A 569 46.06 23.31 -36.30
N ASP A 570 45.68 22.76 -37.44
CA ASP A 570 46.51 21.82 -38.22
C ASP A 570 46.41 22.13 -39.71
N ALA A 571 47.32 21.59 -40.51
CA ALA A 571 47.35 21.77 -41.95
C ALA A 571 46.22 20.96 -42.64
N ALA A 572 45.60 21.57 -43.66
CA ALA A 572 44.74 20.86 -44.59
C ALA A 572 45.62 20.14 -45.62
N ILE A 573 45.89 18.85 -45.42
CA ILE A 573 46.80 18.06 -46.26
C ILE A 573 46.37 16.59 -46.28
N LEU A 574 46.69 15.86 -47.36
CA LEU A 574 46.32 14.44 -47.54
C LEU A 574 46.71 13.52 -46.37
N THR A 575 47.87 13.76 -45.74
CA THR A 575 48.36 12.93 -44.63
C THR A 575 47.66 13.24 -43.30
N ASN A 576 46.87 14.31 -43.25
CA ASN A 576 45.99 14.58 -42.12
C ASN A 576 44.71 13.77 -42.30
N SER A 577 44.55 12.72 -41.48
CA SER A 577 43.38 11.83 -41.51
C SER A 577 42.07 12.51 -41.13
N GLN A 578 42.10 13.77 -40.69
CA GLN A 578 40.95 14.58 -40.30
C GLN A 578 40.52 15.57 -41.40
N VAL A 579 41.11 15.53 -42.60
CA VAL A 579 40.61 16.30 -43.74
C VAL A 579 39.22 15.81 -44.14
N HIS A 580 38.28 16.74 -44.29
CA HIS A 580 36.86 16.42 -44.50
C HIS A 580 36.42 16.52 -45.95
N CYS A 581 37.04 17.41 -46.73
CA CYS A 581 36.77 17.54 -48.17
C CYS A 581 38.05 17.36 -48.95
N VAL A 582 37.99 16.58 -50.03
CA VAL A 582 39.09 16.38 -50.98
C VAL A 582 38.55 16.63 -52.37
N PHE A 583 38.93 17.74 -52.98
CA PHE A 583 38.70 17.97 -54.40
C PHE A 583 39.87 17.41 -55.18
N THR A 584 39.61 16.54 -56.16
CA THR A 584 40.62 16.04 -57.12
C THR A 584 40.18 16.42 -58.52
N GLY A 585 40.92 17.30 -59.18
CA GLY A 585 40.60 17.68 -60.56
C GLY A 585 40.92 16.56 -61.55
N ALA A 586 39.90 15.95 -62.15
CA ALA A 586 40.06 15.16 -63.37
C ALA A 586 39.95 16.08 -64.59
N THR A 587 40.71 15.77 -65.66
CA THR A 587 40.73 16.56 -66.91
C THR A 587 39.31 16.76 -67.45
N SER A 588 38.78 17.99 -67.33
CA SER A 588 37.57 18.56 -67.98
C SER A 588 36.16 18.31 -67.42
N ILE A 589 35.97 17.88 -66.17
CA ILE A 589 34.64 17.90 -65.53
C ILE A 589 34.72 18.62 -64.18
N ALA A 590 33.91 19.68 -64.00
CA ALA A 590 33.69 20.31 -62.70
C ALA A 590 33.02 19.29 -61.77
N THR A 591 33.77 18.76 -60.78
CA THR A 591 33.24 17.79 -59.82
C THR A 591 33.14 18.41 -58.44
N ASN A 592 31.92 18.70 -57.99
CA ASN A 592 31.69 19.09 -56.60
C ASN A 592 32.15 17.95 -55.67
N SER A 593 33.08 18.25 -54.76
CA SER A 593 33.56 17.29 -53.78
C SER A 593 33.00 17.66 -52.41
N GLY A 594 31.89 17.02 -52.06
CA GLY A 594 31.21 17.16 -50.79
C GLY A 594 31.72 16.17 -49.74
N SER A 595 31.66 16.59 -48.48
CA SER A 595 31.77 15.70 -47.33
C SER A 595 30.45 14.95 -47.10
N SER A 596 30.51 13.79 -46.45
CA SER A 596 29.33 13.26 -45.74
C SER A 596 29.01 14.19 -44.55
N PRO A 597 27.80 14.14 -43.97
CA PRO A 597 27.49 14.93 -42.79
C PRO A 597 28.57 14.82 -41.71
N LEU A 598 29.06 15.97 -41.27
CA LEU A 598 30.14 16.14 -40.31
C LEU A 598 29.56 16.57 -38.97
N GLU A 599 30.08 16.03 -37.87
CA GLU A 599 29.77 16.48 -36.52
C GLU A 599 30.99 17.17 -35.88
N ILE A 600 30.94 18.49 -35.74
CA ILE A 600 32.06 19.28 -35.19
C ILE A 600 31.58 20.11 -34.00
N ARG A 601 32.26 20.01 -32.86
CA ARG A 601 31.93 20.80 -31.66
C ARG A 601 32.17 22.29 -31.92
N THR A 602 31.17 23.11 -31.63
CA THR A 602 31.25 24.56 -31.75
C THR A 602 31.68 25.22 -30.43
N ASN A 603 32.17 26.46 -30.51
CA ASN A 603 32.27 27.32 -29.33
C ASN A 603 30.91 27.96 -29.00
N ASN A 604 30.84 28.70 -27.89
CA ASN A 604 29.61 29.40 -27.46
C ASN A 604 29.19 30.55 -28.38
N SER A 605 29.96 30.87 -29.43
CA SER A 605 29.58 31.88 -30.44
C SER A 605 29.09 31.23 -31.73
N ALA A 606 28.75 29.94 -31.69
CA ALA A 606 28.33 29.13 -32.83
C ALA A 606 29.39 29.02 -33.93
N GLN A 607 30.66 28.88 -33.55
CA GLN A 607 31.78 28.89 -34.50
C GLN A 607 32.59 27.59 -34.54
N VAL A 608 33.12 27.31 -35.74
CA VAL A 608 34.15 26.31 -36.03
C VAL A 608 35.31 26.96 -36.79
N ARG A 609 36.46 26.27 -36.85
CA ARG A 609 37.62 26.70 -37.64
C ARG A 609 37.63 25.95 -38.96
N THR A 610 38.00 26.65 -40.03
CA THR A 610 38.23 26.07 -41.36
C THR A 610 39.63 26.42 -41.84
N ARG A 611 40.28 25.50 -42.54
CA ARG A 611 41.54 25.73 -43.23
C ARG A 611 41.52 25.04 -44.58
N ILE A 612 41.89 25.78 -45.62
CA ILE A 612 41.95 25.28 -46.99
C ILE A 612 43.41 25.16 -47.42
N SER A 613 43.77 24.10 -48.15
CA SER A 613 45.15 23.85 -48.55
C SER A 613 45.65 24.78 -49.64
N LEU A 614 44.74 25.31 -50.45
CA LEU A 614 45.00 26.09 -51.64
C LEU A 614 44.12 27.34 -51.65
N GLN A 615 44.69 28.45 -52.08
CA GLN A 615 43.97 29.69 -52.32
C GLN A 615 43.98 29.96 -53.83
N ASP A 616 42.86 29.72 -54.50
CA ASP A 616 42.67 29.89 -55.94
C ASP A 616 41.40 30.71 -56.22
N PRO A 617 41.42 31.73 -57.12
CA PRO A 617 40.26 32.57 -57.40
C PRO A 617 39.02 31.82 -57.90
N ALA A 618 39.19 30.65 -58.50
CA ALA A 618 38.11 29.82 -58.98
C ALA A 618 37.59 28.83 -57.94
N LEU A 619 38.38 28.55 -56.89
CA LEU A 619 37.96 27.68 -55.80
C LEU A 619 36.87 28.35 -54.97
N VAL A 620 35.80 27.61 -54.74
CA VAL A 620 34.69 27.95 -53.87
C VAL A 620 34.68 26.97 -52.71
N PHE A 621 34.65 27.50 -51.50
CA PHE A 621 34.39 26.73 -50.29
C PHE A 621 33.02 27.08 -49.75
N SER A 622 32.20 26.06 -49.51
CA SER A 622 30.88 26.24 -48.93
C SER A 622 30.61 25.31 -47.75
N MET A 623 29.75 25.75 -46.83
CA MET A 623 29.27 24.97 -45.70
C MET A 623 27.75 25.16 -45.58
N ASN A 624 27.03 24.04 -45.65
CA ASN A 624 25.60 23.97 -45.38
C ASN A 624 25.39 23.36 -43.99
N THR A 625 24.65 24.06 -43.14
CA THR A 625 24.21 23.57 -41.85
C THR A 625 22.92 22.80 -42.03
N ILE A 626 22.99 21.50 -41.77
CA ILE A 626 21.82 20.63 -41.75
C ILE A 626 21.12 20.75 -40.40
N GLY A 627 21.89 20.88 -39.32
CA GLY A 627 21.34 20.93 -37.97
C GLY A 627 22.41 20.93 -36.89
N TRP A 628 22.04 20.45 -35.71
CA TRP A 628 22.95 20.28 -34.59
C TRP A 628 22.51 19.17 -33.63
N VAL A 629 23.45 18.64 -32.86
CA VAL A 629 23.17 17.74 -31.73
C VAL A 629 23.40 18.49 -30.43
N ASP A 630 22.38 18.49 -29.58
CA ASP A 630 22.33 19.19 -28.31
C ASP A 630 21.94 18.25 -27.17
N THR A 631 22.91 17.96 -26.30
CA THR A 631 22.73 17.11 -25.12
C THR A 631 21.95 17.81 -24.01
N ARG A 632 21.66 19.10 -24.15
CA ARG A 632 20.80 19.91 -23.28
C ARG A 632 21.24 19.90 -21.82
N GLY A 633 22.55 19.78 -21.59
CA GLY A 633 23.17 19.77 -20.27
C GLY A 633 22.99 18.46 -19.51
N ARG A 634 22.74 17.33 -20.17
CA ARG A 634 22.67 15.99 -19.51
C ARG A 634 24.03 15.49 -19.04
N GLU A 635 25.11 16.07 -19.57
CA GLU A 635 26.49 15.60 -19.38
C GLU A 635 27.25 16.33 -18.25
N PHE A 636 26.59 17.23 -17.50
CA PHE A 636 27.21 18.03 -16.44
C PHE A 636 26.40 18.06 -15.17
#